data_AF-A0A7Y7Z9X4-F1
#
_entry.id   AF-A0A7Y7Z9X4-F1
#
_cell.length_a   1.000
_cell.length_b   1.000
_cell.length_c   1.000
_cell.angle_alpha   90.00
_cell.angle_beta   90.00
_cell.angle_gamma   90.00
#
_symmetry.space_group_name_H-M   'P 1'
#
loop_
_entity.id
_entity.type
_entity.pdbx_description
1 polymer ?
#
loop_
_entity_poly.entity_id
_entity_poly.type
_entity_poly.pdbx_seq_one_letter_code
_entity_poly.pdbx_strand_id
1 'polypeptide(L)'
;MSRLAEFRAAEKALQEQMAQLEALKKDTGLKREIEFEQKLVGLMKSYDKSLRDIIAILDPKAVTRGATNAPKQQRRPRVVKVYENPHTGELIETKGGNHRGLKAWKEQYGAGTVESWLR
;
A
#
# COMPACT_ATOMS: atom_id res chain seq x y z
N MET A 1 -8.36 -32.84 -0.29
CA MET A 1 -7.16 -33.50 0.27
C MET A 1 -7.43 -33.87 1.72
N SER A 2 -6.66 -34.78 2.31
CA SER A 2 -6.83 -35.12 3.74
C SER A 2 -6.19 -34.04 4.61
N ARG A 3 -6.85 -33.67 5.72
CA ARG A 3 -6.32 -32.69 6.70
C ARG A 3 -4.94 -33.07 7.24
N LEU A 4 -4.65 -34.37 7.33
CA LEU A 4 -3.32 -34.85 7.74
C LEU A 4 -2.24 -34.52 6.70
N ALA A 5 -2.58 -34.61 5.41
CA ALA A 5 -1.66 -34.27 4.34
C ALA A 5 -1.41 -32.76 4.29
N GLU A 6 -2.44 -31.96 4.56
CA GLU A 6 -2.32 -30.50 4.67
C GLU A 6 -1.44 -30.09 5.86
N PHE A 7 -1.61 -30.71 7.03
CA PHE A 7 -0.77 -30.46 8.21
C PHE A 7 0.71 -30.79 7.94
N ARG A 8 0.99 -31.97 7.37
CA ARG A 8 2.38 -32.37 7.04
C ARG A 8 3.01 -31.47 5.97
N ALA A 9 2.22 -31.01 5.00
CA ALA A 9 2.69 -30.06 4.01
C ALA A 9 3.05 -28.71 4.65
N ALA A 10 2.22 -28.22 5.58
CA ALA A 10 2.49 -27.00 6.34
C ALA A 10 3.74 -27.12 7.23
N GLU A 11 3.91 -28.24 7.91
CA GLU A 11 5.09 -28.52 8.75
C GLU A 11 6.39 -28.53 7.93
N LYS A 12 6.37 -29.17 6.75
CA LYS A 12 7.51 -29.18 5.84
C LYS A 12 7.85 -27.77 5.31
N ALA A 13 6.83 -26.99 4.92
CA ALA A 13 7.04 -25.62 4.46
C ALA A 13 7.65 -24.74 5.56
N LEU A 14 7.22 -24.92 6.81
CA LEU A 14 7.80 -24.20 7.95
C LEU A 14 9.28 -24.58 8.16
N GLN A 15 9.62 -25.87 8.07
CA GLN A 15 11.01 -26.32 8.16
C GLN A 15 11.89 -25.74 7.05
N GLU A 16 11.39 -25.67 5.82
CA GLU A 16 12.10 -25.06 4.69
C GLU A 16 12.34 -23.56 4.93
N GLN A 17 11.33 -22.82 5.42
CA GLN A 17 11.50 -21.41 5.78
C GLN A 17 12.52 -21.21 6.90
N MET A 18 12.51 -22.07 7.93
CA MET A 18 13.50 -22.01 9.01
C MET A 18 14.92 -22.28 8.49
N ALA A 19 15.08 -23.25 7.58
CA ALA A 19 16.37 -23.54 6.96
C ALA A 19 16.88 -22.36 6.11
N GLN A 20 15.99 -21.70 5.36
CA GLN A 20 16.32 -20.49 4.61
C GLN A 20 16.77 -19.35 5.53
N LEU A 21 16.07 -19.13 6.65
CA LEU A 21 16.45 -18.11 7.64
C LEU A 21 17.83 -18.39 8.25
N GLU A 22 18.12 -19.65 8.59
CA GLU A 22 19.44 -20.03 9.11
C GLU A 22 20.56 -19.89 8.06
N ALA A 23 20.27 -20.15 6.77
CA ALA A 23 21.21 -19.90 5.69
C ALA A 23 21.51 -18.40 5.53
N LEU A 24 20.47 -17.56 5.53
CA LEU A 24 20.62 -16.10 5.49
C LEU A 24 21.36 -15.57 6.72
N LYS A 25 21.10 -16.11 7.90
CA LYS A 25 21.82 -15.76 9.13
C LYS A 25 23.31 -16.12 9.07
N LYS A 26 23.69 -17.12 8.28
CA LYS A 26 25.10 -17.48 8.04
C LYS A 26 25.77 -16.59 7.01
N ASP A 27 25.01 -15.83 6.23
CA ASP A 27 25.54 -14.88 5.27
C ASP A 27 26.33 -13.78 5.99
N THR A 28 27.62 -13.71 5.69
CA THR A 28 28.52 -12.70 6.23
C THR A 28 28.18 -11.28 5.77
N GLY A 29 27.55 -11.13 4.60
CA GLY A 29 27.03 -9.86 4.11
C GLY A 29 25.90 -9.34 4.98
N LEU A 30 24.90 -10.19 5.24
CA LEU A 30 23.77 -9.83 6.12
C LEU A 30 24.24 -9.48 7.54
N LYS A 31 25.19 -10.23 8.11
CA LYS A 31 25.76 -9.92 9.42
C LYS A 31 26.43 -8.54 9.44
N ARG A 32 27.18 -8.18 8.40
CA ARG A 32 27.84 -6.87 8.30
C ARG A 32 26.82 -5.73 8.19
N GLU A 33 25.75 -5.91 7.42
CA GLU A 33 24.68 -4.91 7.31
C GLU A 33 23.97 -4.70 8.66
N ILE A 34 23.62 -5.78 9.35
CA ILE A 34 23.02 -5.72 10.70
C ILE A 34 23.96 -5.03 11.69
N GLU A 35 25.25 -5.38 11.69
CA GLU A 35 26.23 -4.75 12.58
C GLU A 35 26.38 -3.25 12.31
N PHE A 36 26.43 -2.86 11.03
CA PHE A 36 26.48 -1.46 10.63
C PHE A 36 25.23 -0.70 11.09
N GLU A 37 24.04 -1.24 10.85
CA GLU A 37 22.78 -0.63 11.28
C GLU A 37 22.74 -0.44 12.79
N GLN A 38 23.10 -1.47 13.57
CA GLN A 38 23.13 -1.40 15.03
C GLN A 38 24.09 -0.33 15.54
N LYS A 39 25.31 -0.26 14.97
CA LYS A 39 26.30 0.77 15.32
C LYS A 39 25.82 2.17 14.94
N LEU A 40 25.21 2.34 13.77
CA LEU A 40 24.67 3.61 13.31
C LEU A 40 23.55 4.10 14.24
N VAL A 41 22.57 3.24 14.54
CA VAL A 41 21.45 3.57 15.43
C VAL A 41 21.95 3.84 16.85
N GLY A 42 22.93 3.08 17.33
CA GLY A 42 23.59 3.33 18.61
C GLY A 42 24.23 4.73 18.65
N LEU A 43 25.01 5.07 17.63
CA LEU A 43 25.65 6.37 17.49
C LEU A 43 24.63 7.51 17.41
N MET A 44 23.56 7.33 16.64
CA MET A 44 22.44 8.28 16.55
C MET A 44 21.83 8.55 17.92
N LYS A 45 21.57 7.50 18.72
CA LYS A 45 21.01 7.65 20.07
C LYS A 45 21.97 8.33 21.03
N SER A 46 23.26 7.96 21.01
CA SER A 46 24.27 8.55 21.91
C SER A 46 24.46 10.05 21.71
N TYR A 47 24.27 10.54 20.49
CA TYR A 47 24.45 11.95 20.14
C TYR A 47 23.13 12.70 19.90
N ASP A 48 21.99 12.07 20.21
CA ASP A 48 20.63 12.58 19.96
C ASP A 48 20.48 13.14 18.53
N LYS A 49 20.92 12.35 17.54
CA LYS A 49 20.85 12.69 16.12
C LYS A 49 19.76 11.92 15.42
N SER A 50 18.95 12.64 14.65
CA SER A 50 17.95 12.07 13.75
C SER A 50 18.57 11.73 12.38
N LEU A 51 17.86 10.93 11.58
CA LEU A 51 18.25 10.66 10.20
C LEU A 51 18.34 11.95 9.37
N ARG A 52 17.49 12.95 9.67
CA ARG A 52 17.53 14.26 9.02
C ARG A 52 18.85 14.97 9.30
N ASP A 53 19.37 14.87 10.53
CA ASP A 53 20.64 15.50 10.89
C ASP A 53 21.81 14.82 10.18
N ILE A 54 21.78 13.49 10.03
CA ILE A 54 22.78 12.76 9.24
C ILE A 54 22.74 13.19 7.78
N ILE A 55 21.55 13.28 7.18
CA ILE A 55 21.40 13.77 5.80
C ILE A 55 21.93 15.20 5.68
N ALA A 56 21.64 16.07 6.65
CA ALA A 56 22.15 17.44 6.65
C ALA A 56 23.68 17.53 6.72
N ILE A 57 24.35 16.56 7.37
CA ILE A 57 25.82 16.47 7.45
C ILE A 57 26.41 15.92 6.15
N LEU A 58 25.85 14.85 5.59
CA LEU A 58 26.41 14.12 4.45
C LEU A 58 26.00 14.72 3.09
N ASP A 59 24.77 15.19 2.97
CA ASP A 59 24.25 15.88 1.78
C ASP A 59 23.41 17.12 2.18
N PRO A 60 24.07 18.23 2.52
CA PRO A 60 23.40 19.49 2.85
C PRO A 60 22.52 20.02 1.69
N LYS A 61 22.82 19.64 0.45
CA LYS A 61 22.07 20.06 -0.75
C LYS A 61 20.80 19.23 -0.96
N ALA A 62 20.72 18.01 -0.44
CA ALA A 62 19.48 17.23 -0.45
C ALA A 62 18.39 17.87 0.43
N VAL A 63 18.78 18.49 1.55
CA VAL A 63 17.83 19.17 2.46
C VAL A 63 17.12 20.35 1.78
N THR A 64 17.80 21.02 0.85
CA THR A 64 17.26 22.19 0.13
C THR A 64 16.45 21.83 -1.14
N ARG A 65 16.50 20.57 -1.60
CA ARG A 65 15.63 20.09 -2.70
C ARG A 65 14.20 19.75 -2.24
N GLY A 66 13.94 19.80 -0.94
CA GLY A 66 12.60 19.65 -0.37
C GLY A 66 11.78 20.92 -0.54
N ALA A 67 10.74 20.84 -1.37
CA ALA A 67 9.66 21.81 -1.60
C ALA A 67 9.94 22.95 -2.58
N THR A 68 10.14 22.62 -3.87
CA THR A 68 9.27 23.30 -4.84
C THR A 68 7.86 22.80 -4.57
N ASN A 69 7.10 23.53 -3.74
CA ASN A 69 5.66 23.38 -3.65
C ASN A 69 5.10 23.65 -5.05
N ALA A 70 5.02 22.62 -5.89
CA ALA A 70 4.16 22.68 -7.06
C ALA A 70 2.78 23.09 -6.52
N PRO A 71 2.16 24.16 -7.06
CA PRO A 71 0.89 24.64 -6.55
C PRO A 71 -0.06 23.44 -6.55
N LYS A 72 -0.58 23.08 -5.36
CA LYS A 72 -1.58 22.02 -5.22
C LYS A 72 -2.73 22.39 -6.15
N GLN A 73 -2.80 21.73 -7.31
CA GLN A 73 -3.95 21.84 -8.19
C GLN A 73 -5.17 21.44 -7.36
N GLN A 74 -6.00 22.43 -7.05
CA GLN A 74 -7.23 22.23 -6.31
C GLN A 74 -8.14 21.38 -7.20
N ARG A 75 -8.14 20.07 -6.95
CA ARG A 75 -8.98 19.13 -7.71
C ARG A 75 -10.42 19.57 -7.56
N ARG A 76 -11.11 19.75 -8.69
CA ARG A 76 -12.52 20.12 -8.72
C ARG A 76 -13.32 19.17 -7.82
N PRO A 77 -14.22 19.69 -6.96
CA PRO A 77 -15.03 18.84 -6.09
C PRO A 77 -15.85 17.85 -6.93
N ARG A 78 -15.93 16.60 -6.47
CA ARG A 78 -16.66 15.55 -7.18
C ARG A 78 -18.16 15.87 -7.20
N VAL A 79 -18.72 15.98 -8.40
CA VAL A 79 -20.16 16.21 -8.62
C VAL A 79 -20.93 14.93 -8.25
N VAL A 80 -22.05 15.09 -7.54
CA VAL A 80 -22.98 13.97 -7.26
C VAL A 80 -23.67 13.59 -8.57
N LYS A 81 -23.59 12.32 -8.96
CA LYS A 81 -24.32 11.74 -10.08
C LYS A 81 -25.53 10.99 -9.54
N VAL A 82 -26.70 11.21 -10.14
CA VAL A 82 -27.95 10.51 -9.79
C VAL A 82 -28.29 9.53 -10.90
N TYR A 83 -28.37 8.25 -10.57
CA TYR A 83 -28.75 7.19 -11.51
C TYR A 83 -30.15 6.69 -11.18
N GLU A 84 -31.00 6.55 -12.19
CA GLU A 84 -32.37 6.03 -12.04
C GLU A 84 -32.52 4.71 -12.80
N ASN A 85 -32.80 3.62 -12.08
CA ASN A 85 -32.99 2.33 -12.73
C ASN A 85 -34.41 2.22 -13.31
N PRO A 86 -34.58 2.12 -14.64
CA PRO A 86 -35.91 2.09 -15.27
C PRO A 86 -36.68 0.78 -14.99
N HIS A 87 -36.01 -0.27 -14.51
CA HIS A 87 -36.62 -1.57 -14.23
C HIS A 87 -37.18 -1.67 -12.80
N THR A 88 -36.58 -0.96 -11.84
CA THR A 88 -36.96 -1.04 -10.42
C THR A 88 -37.47 0.30 -9.87
N GLY A 89 -37.23 1.41 -10.56
CA GLY A 89 -37.52 2.77 -10.08
C GLY A 89 -36.58 3.23 -8.95
N GLU A 90 -35.54 2.46 -8.63
CA GLU A 90 -34.57 2.82 -7.59
C GLU A 90 -33.64 3.95 -8.05
N LEU A 91 -33.30 4.85 -7.11
CA LEU A 91 -32.40 5.98 -7.33
C LEU A 91 -31.09 5.80 -6.56
N ILE A 92 -29.96 6.03 -7.23
CA ILE A 92 -28.63 6.00 -6.63
C ILE A 92 -27.91 7.33 -6.84
N GLU A 93 -27.63 8.02 -5.74
CA GLU A 93 -26.81 9.23 -5.73
C GLU A 93 -25.38 8.90 -5.31
N THR A 94 -24.40 9.18 -6.15
CA THR A 94 -23.00 8.94 -5.81
C THR A 94 -22.05 9.97 -6.39
N LYS A 95 -21.07 10.38 -5.58
CA LYS A 95 -19.95 11.25 -6.00
C LYS A 95 -18.85 10.48 -6.74
N GLY A 96 -19.04 9.19 -7.04
CA GLY A 96 -18.08 8.35 -7.79
C GLY A 96 -18.53 6.90 -7.98
N GLY A 97 -17.73 6.09 -8.70
CA GLY A 97 -18.10 4.72 -9.05
C GLY A 97 -18.07 3.69 -7.90
N ASN A 98 -17.69 4.07 -6.69
CA ASN A 98 -17.61 3.15 -5.54
C ASN A 98 -18.92 3.05 -4.76
N HIS A 99 -20.04 2.77 -5.45
CA HIS A 99 -21.35 2.56 -4.84
C HIS A 99 -21.81 1.12 -5.09
N ARG A 100 -22.15 0.37 -4.02
CA ARG A 100 -22.46 -1.07 -4.12
C ARG A 100 -23.64 -1.37 -5.04
N GLY A 101 -24.72 -0.59 -4.95
CA GLY A 101 -25.88 -0.74 -5.85
C GLY A 101 -25.54 -0.40 -7.30
N LEU A 102 -24.68 0.60 -7.53
CA LEU A 102 -24.30 0.99 -8.90
C LEU A 102 -23.42 -0.10 -9.53
N LYS A 103 -22.55 -0.73 -8.74
CA LYS A 103 -21.77 -1.89 -9.19
C LYS A 103 -22.67 -3.07 -9.54
N ALA A 104 -23.65 -3.37 -8.70
CA ALA A 104 -24.62 -4.44 -8.96
C ALA A 104 -25.42 -4.19 -10.25
N TRP A 105 -25.87 -2.95 -10.49
CA TRP A 105 -26.51 -2.59 -11.76
C TRP A 105 -25.56 -2.74 -12.94
N LYS A 106 -24.30 -2.28 -12.82
CA LYS A 106 -23.30 -2.40 -13.90
C LYS A 106 -22.96 -3.86 -14.21
N GLU A 107 -23.02 -4.75 -13.22
CA GLU A 107 -22.85 -6.19 -13.38
C GLU A 107 -24.06 -6.84 -14.06
N GLN A 108 -25.28 -6.41 -13.72
CA GLN A 108 -26.52 -6.99 -14.25
C GLN A 108 -26.90 -6.47 -15.65
N TYR A 109 -26.74 -5.17 -15.92
CA TYR A 109 -27.22 -4.51 -17.13
C TYR A 109 -26.09 -4.00 -18.04
N GLY A 110 -24.83 -4.12 -17.58
CA GLY A 110 -23.65 -3.63 -18.27
C GLY A 110 -23.34 -2.16 -17.96
N ALA A 111 -22.05 -1.82 -17.94
CA ALA A 111 -21.59 -0.49 -17.56
C ALA A 111 -22.09 0.64 -18.48
N GLY A 112 -22.14 0.42 -19.80
CA GLY A 112 -22.59 1.42 -20.77
C GLY A 112 -24.08 1.72 -20.65
N THR A 113 -24.91 0.70 -20.43
CA THR A 113 -26.36 0.83 -20.21
C THR A 113 -26.64 1.64 -18.96
N VAL A 114 -25.99 1.29 -17.84
CA VAL A 114 -26.17 2.00 -16.56
C VAL A 114 -25.63 3.42 -16.63
N GLU A 115 -24.65 3.70 -17.48
CA GLU A 115 -24.18 5.07 -17.71
C GLU A 115 -25.21 5.95 -18.42
N SER A 116 -26.09 5.37 -19.24
CA SER A 116 -27.21 6.07 -19.88
C SER A 116 -28.36 6.41 -18.92
N TRP A 117 -28.38 5.81 -17.73
CA TRP A 117 -29.38 6.04 -16.68
C TRP A 117 -29.03 7.23 -15.78
N LEU A 118 -27.95 7.93 -16.09
CA LEU A 118 -27.58 9.16 -15.42
C LEU A 118 -28.63 10.24 -15.74
N ARG A 119 -29.26 10.77 -14.69
CA ARG A 119 -30.17 11.90 -14.75
C ARG A 119 -29.42 13.23 -14.74
#